data_AF-A0A8J3D0K4-F1
#
_entry.id   AF-A0A8J3D0K4-F1
#
_cell.length_a   1.000
_cell.length_b   1.000
_cell.length_c   1.000
_cell.angle_alpha   90.00
_cell.angle_beta   90.00
_cell.angle_gamma   90.00
#
_symmetry.space_group_name_H-M   'P 1'
#
loop_
_entity.id
_entity.type
_entity.pdbx_description
1 polymer ?
#
loop_
_entity_poly.entity_id
_entity_poly.type
_entity_poly.pdbx_seq_one_letter_code
_entity_poly.pdbx_strand_id
1 'polypeptide(L)'
;MKANYPIILLLILGIVSSCQEPENPAEPIIELEKFERFGDPHFNFRSSIVNNIKVIDNQLFFSHVSNPGFINPDMDVNQLCCARPNQMEFRQSLTKQYIGAVDRNLFGFYIFRNQGNGGVGLLDLNRLIKVLGGRAKVSSLPNRLKNFDINNGKLLAAVDLIGETFERAIYLFDIENNTNFVGVVPDTTVIKITPPAVENSTIEGLNIIQQIDAFQDGWLVSTINQNFFVDPDGNTTPFELKDANGNFAPYYGHVFTSDRRLLVKTFRNLFISPSGSIDDLELRVTFNSLIEFFIHEDRLAIWLSGSSILSEVENFDSLDPELFKIRLLNSEGINFSQLFALQKFQGKVFAATNQGLFTKNLESFWDSAPENDSALSAEQLLNGIVFH
;
A
#
# COMPACT_ATOMS: atom_id res chain seq x y z
N MET A 1 61.53 80.42 -14.35
CA MET A 1 60.12 80.61 -14.77
C MET A 1 59.28 79.61 -14.01
N LYS A 2 58.65 80.09 -12.94
CA LYS A 2 57.19 80.24 -12.78
C LYS A 2 56.43 78.91 -12.77
N ALA A 3 55.58 78.56 -11.82
CA ALA A 3 55.40 78.81 -10.38
C ALA A 3 54.05 78.15 -10.01
N ASN A 4 53.88 77.90 -8.72
CA ASN A 4 52.61 77.85 -7.97
C ASN A 4 51.87 76.51 -7.75
N TYR A 5 52.02 76.09 -6.50
CA TYR A 5 51.15 75.32 -5.59
C TYR A 5 49.74 75.99 -5.34
N PRO A 6 48.98 75.71 -4.25
CA PRO A 6 48.05 74.59 -3.98
C PRO A 6 46.68 75.05 -3.38
N ILE A 7 45.64 74.23 -3.28
CA ILE A 7 44.48 74.43 -2.34
C ILE A 7 43.90 73.03 -2.03
N ILE A 8 44.12 72.38 -0.88
CA ILE A 8 43.51 72.55 0.47
C ILE A 8 41.98 72.33 0.49
N LEU A 9 41.52 71.20 1.05
CA LEU A 9 40.66 71.24 2.25
C LEU A 9 40.71 69.93 3.03
N LEU A 10 41.25 70.01 4.25
CA LEU A 10 40.99 69.10 5.36
C LEU A 10 39.50 69.11 5.72
N LEU A 11 38.95 67.97 6.16
CA LEU A 11 38.33 67.92 7.50
C LEU A 11 38.15 66.48 7.96
N ILE A 12 39.04 66.11 8.88
CA ILE A 12 38.81 65.08 9.88
C ILE A 12 37.68 65.59 10.79
N LEU A 13 36.59 64.84 10.89
CA LEU A 13 35.70 64.86 12.04
C LEU A 13 35.23 63.42 12.25
N GLY A 14 35.83 62.78 13.25
CA GLY A 14 35.32 61.53 13.78
C GLY A 14 33.92 61.74 14.33
N ILE A 15 33.00 60.88 13.92
CA ILE A 15 31.80 60.57 14.68
C ILE A 15 31.78 59.06 14.87
N VAL A 16 31.90 58.73 16.15
CA VAL A 16 31.68 57.45 16.80
C VAL A 16 30.32 56.91 16.38
N SER A 17 30.24 55.73 15.75
CA SER A 17 29.01 54.94 15.70
C SER A 17 29.32 53.45 15.54
N SER A 18 29.21 52.76 16.67
CA SER A 18 28.75 51.37 16.79
C SER A 18 29.58 50.26 16.13
N CYS A 19 30.33 49.54 16.97
CA CYS A 19 30.49 48.10 16.81
C CYS A 19 29.08 47.48 16.75
N GLN A 20 28.56 47.22 15.55
CA GLN A 20 27.59 46.14 15.42
C GLN A 20 28.41 44.85 15.53
N GLU A 21 28.08 44.04 16.53
CA GLU A 21 28.42 42.61 16.48
C GLU A 21 28.02 42.11 15.08
N PRO A 22 28.89 41.37 14.38
CA PRO A 22 28.48 40.76 13.13
C PRO A 22 27.24 39.92 13.47
N GLU A 23 26.10 40.29 12.86
CA GLU A 23 24.91 39.44 12.87
C GLU A 23 25.41 38.03 12.57
N ASN A 24 25.21 37.13 13.53
CA ASN A 24 25.47 35.70 13.35
C ASN A 24 25.00 35.35 11.94
N PRO A 25 25.83 34.79 11.06
CA PRO A 25 25.37 34.39 9.74
C PRO A 25 24.15 33.51 9.99
N ALA A 26 22.98 33.98 9.54
CA ALA A 26 21.74 33.26 9.72
C ALA A 26 22.02 31.81 9.31
N GLU A 27 21.78 30.88 10.23
CA GLU A 27 21.99 29.46 9.95
C GLU A 27 21.31 29.18 8.60
N PRO A 28 22.01 28.49 7.68
CA PRO A 28 21.45 28.25 6.35
C PRO A 28 20.08 27.61 6.53
N ILE A 29 19.03 28.28 6.01
CA ILE A 29 17.68 27.71 5.99
C ILE A 29 17.79 26.46 5.10
N ILE A 30 17.81 25.28 5.73
CA ILE A 30 17.81 24.02 5.01
C ILE A 30 16.41 23.87 4.42
N GLU A 31 16.29 24.13 3.12
CA GLU A 31 15.05 23.86 2.40
C GLU A 31 14.85 22.34 2.33
N LEU A 32 13.87 21.84 3.07
CA LEU A 32 13.55 20.42 3.07
C LEU A 32 12.96 20.01 1.73
N GLU A 33 13.45 18.88 1.19
CA GLU A 33 12.90 18.32 -0.04
C GLU A 33 11.42 17.95 0.15
N LYS A 34 10.62 18.26 -0.87
CA LYS A 34 9.17 18.02 -0.89
C LYS A 34 8.86 16.82 -1.77
N PHE A 35 7.71 16.20 -1.54
CA PHE A 35 7.17 15.26 -2.52
C PHE A 35 6.83 16.01 -3.81
N GLU A 36 7.33 15.49 -4.92
CA GLU A 36 7.03 16.01 -6.24
C GLU A 36 6.13 15.03 -6.99
N ARG A 37 5.22 15.55 -7.81
CA ARG A 37 4.41 14.71 -8.66
C ARG A 37 5.31 14.02 -9.68
N PHE A 38 5.24 12.70 -9.74
CA PHE A 38 6.01 11.93 -10.72
C PHE A 38 5.42 12.17 -12.11
N GLY A 39 6.10 12.99 -12.90
CA GLY A 39 5.65 13.47 -14.20
C GLY A 39 6.42 12.84 -15.34
N ASP A 40 5.92 11.74 -15.89
CA ASP A 40 6.23 11.35 -17.26
C ASP A 40 5.20 12.04 -18.20
N PRO A 41 5.61 12.82 -19.21
CA PRO A 41 4.70 13.39 -20.21
C PRO A 41 3.87 12.34 -20.98
N HIS A 42 4.19 11.06 -20.86
CA HIS A 42 3.45 9.93 -21.42
C HIS A 42 2.38 9.37 -20.47
N PHE A 43 2.19 9.92 -19.27
CA PHE A 43 1.02 9.63 -18.43
C PHE A 43 -0.26 10.20 -19.04
N ASN A 44 -0.79 9.52 -20.05
CA ASN A 44 -2.03 9.90 -20.72
C ASN A 44 -3.23 9.32 -19.95
N PHE A 45 -3.47 9.91 -18.78
CA PHE A 45 -4.46 9.46 -17.83
C PHE A 45 -5.81 10.16 -18.02
N ARG A 46 -6.91 9.39 -18.10
CA ARG A 46 -8.28 9.95 -17.97
C ARG A 46 -8.63 10.36 -16.54
N SER A 47 -7.87 9.89 -15.55
CA SER A 47 -8.05 10.13 -14.11
C SER A 47 -6.68 10.06 -13.45
N SER A 48 -6.40 10.80 -12.39
CA SER A 48 -5.09 10.76 -11.74
C SER A 48 -4.92 9.64 -10.71
N ILE A 49 -5.89 8.76 -10.51
CA ILE A 49 -5.93 7.89 -9.32
C ILE A 49 -4.98 6.69 -9.47
N VAL A 50 -4.03 6.57 -8.54
CA VAL A 50 -3.14 5.40 -8.38
C VAL A 50 -3.41 4.78 -7.01
N ASN A 51 -4.02 3.59 -6.95
CA ASN A 51 -4.52 3.03 -5.68
C ASN A 51 -3.56 2.09 -4.95
N ASN A 52 -2.55 1.61 -5.65
CA ASN A 52 -1.64 0.58 -5.17
C ASN A 52 -0.37 0.63 -6.01
N ILE A 53 0.75 0.39 -5.36
CA ILE A 53 2.08 0.26 -5.95
C ILE A 53 2.82 -0.89 -5.28
N LYS A 54 3.65 -1.58 -6.04
CA LYS A 54 4.46 -2.70 -5.52
C LYS A 54 5.74 -2.82 -6.33
N VAL A 55 6.88 -2.95 -5.66
CA VAL A 55 8.11 -3.36 -6.34
C VAL A 55 8.14 -4.87 -6.47
N ILE A 56 8.32 -5.34 -7.69
CA ILE A 56 8.45 -6.76 -8.02
C ILE A 56 9.67 -6.88 -8.91
N ASP A 57 10.64 -7.70 -8.49
CA ASP A 57 11.98 -7.74 -9.06
C ASP A 57 12.61 -6.34 -9.14
N ASN A 58 12.88 -5.84 -10.35
CA ASN A 58 13.51 -4.55 -10.61
C ASN A 58 12.53 -3.51 -11.16
N GLN A 59 11.22 -3.70 -11.00
CA GLN A 59 10.19 -2.80 -11.54
C GLN A 59 9.22 -2.34 -10.45
N LEU A 60 8.78 -1.09 -10.54
CA LEU A 60 7.70 -0.55 -9.71
C LEU A 60 6.37 -0.67 -10.47
N PHE A 61 5.57 -1.66 -10.11
CA PHE A 61 4.22 -1.82 -10.66
C PHE A 61 3.28 -0.82 -10.00
N PHE A 62 2.36 -0.26 -10.79
CA PHE A 62 1.35 0.66 -10.31
C PHE A 62 -0.03 0.28 -10.87
N SER A 63 -1.02 0.43 -10.01
CA SER A 63 -2.43 0.26 -10.36
C SER A 63 -3.05 1.59 -10.77
N HIS A 64 -3.77 1.58 -11.88
CA HIS A 64 -4.43 2.77 -12.40
C HIS A 64 -5.79 2.39 -12.99
N VAL A 65 -6.77 3.30 -12.92
CA VAL A 65 -8.17 3.00 -13.31
C VAL A 65 -8.31 2.52 -14.75
N SER A 66 -7.46 3.02 -15.63
CA SER A 66 -7.58 2.77 -17.07
C SER A 66 -6.31 2.24 -17.72
N ASN A 67 -5.16 2.44 -17.08
CA ASN A 67 -3.83 2.23 -17.69
C ASN A 67 -2.85 1.76 -16.61
N PRO A 68 -3.08 0.60 -15.99
CA PRO A 68 -2.10 0.04 -15.06
C PRO A 68 -0.77 -0.23 -15.79
N GLY A 69 0.31 -0.38 -15.05
CA GLY A 69 1.61 -0.55 -15.69
C GLY A 69 2.74 -0.69 -14.69
N PHE A 70 3.93 -0.41 -15.17
CA PHE A 70 5.13 -0.43 -14.36
C PHE A 70 6.12 0.65 -14.77
N ILE A 71 7.00 1.01 -13.85
CA ILE A 71 8.15 1.88 -14.07
C ILE A 71 9.40 1.00 -14.03
N ASN A 72 10.24 1.10 -15.07
CA ASN A 72 11.48 0.34 -15.16
C ASN A 72 12.61 1.01 -14.33
N PRO A 73 13.79 0.36 -14.17
CA PRO A 73 14.93 0.98 -13.48
C PRO A 73 15.40 2.31 -14.06
N ASP A 74 15.20 2.52 -15.35
CA ASP A 74 15.58 3.74 -16.07
C ASP A 74 14.55 4.87 -15.91
N MET A 75 13.54 4.66 -15.06
CA MET A 75 12.43 5.57 -14.76
C MET A 75 11.42 5.78 -15.90
N ASP A 76 11.47 4.95 -16.95
CA ASP A 76 10.48 4.97 -18.03
C ASP A 76 9.16 4.30 -17.60
N VAL A 77 8.06 4.96 -17.93
CA VAL A 77 6.71 4.46 -17.67
C VAL A 77 6.25 3.55 -18.81
N ASN A 78 5.89 2.32 -18.46
CA ASN A 78 5.31 1.34 -19.37
C ASN A 78 3.85 1.10 -19.00
N GLN A 79 2.92 1.65 -19.77
CA GLN A 79 1.49 1.46 -19.56
C GLN A 79 0.98 0.25 -20.35
N LEU A 80 0.23 -0.63 -19.67
CA LEU A 80 -0.43 -1.76 -20.30
C LEU A 80 -1.78 -1.28 -20.88
N CYS A 81 -1.78 -1.02 -22.19
CA CYS A 81 -2.97 -0.61 -22.96
C CYS A 81 -4.08 -1.68 -22.86
N CYS A 82 -5.37 -1.35 -23.00
CA CYS A 82 -5.97 -0.08 -23.42
C CYS A 82 -7.18 0.27 -22.56
N ALA A 83 -7.17 1.45 -21.92
CA ALA A 83 -8.33 2.20 -21.43
C ALA A 83 -9.62 1.38 -21.13
N ARG A 84 -9.53 0.36 -20.28
CA ARG A 84 -10.71 -0.31 -19.72
C ARG A 84 -10.95 0.30 -18.35
N PRO A 85 -12.09 0.97 -18.11
CA PRO A 85 -12.39 1.48 -16.78
C PRO A 85 -12.55 0.30 -15.83
N ASN A 86 -11.65 0.18 -14.88
CA ASN A 86 -11.69 -0.84 -13.84
C ASN A 86 -12.35 -0.28 -12.58
N GLN A 87 -12.91 -1.14 -11.73
CA GLN A 87 -13.38 -0.70 -10.42
C GLN A 87 -12.19 -0.47 -9.49
N MET A 88 -11.89 0.80 -9.24
CA MET A 88 -10.78 1.20 -8.37
C MET A 88 -11.05 0.95 -6.88
N GLU A 89 -12.32 0.79 -6.49
CA GLU A 89 -12.65 0.36 -5.13
C GLU A 89 -11.92 -0.93 -4.73
N PHE A 90 -11.69 -1.81 -5.71
CA PHE A 90 -10.88 -3.01 -5.51
C PHE A 90 -9.42 -2.70 -5.85
N ARG A 91 -8.53 -2.88 -4.87
CA ARG A 91 -7.08 -2.77 -5.09
C ARG A 91 -6.67 -3.79 -6.16
N GLN A 92 -6.06 -3.33 -7.25
CA GLN A 92 -5.60 -4.23 -8.32
C GLN A 92 -4.50 -5.15 -7.79
N SER A 93 -4.49 -6.38 -8.29
CA SER A 93 -3.44 -7.35 -8.04
C SER A 93 -2.24 -7.07 -8.94
N LEU A 94 -1.05 -6.98 -8.35
CA LEU A 94 0.21 -6.71 -9.05
C LEU A 94 1.13 -7.92 -8.87
N THR A 95 1.45 -8.60 -9.98
CA THR A 95 2.41 -9.71 -10.03
C THR A 95 3.43 -9.48 -11.13
N LYS A 96 4.47 -10.30 -11.20
CA LYS A 96 5.46 -10.21 -12.29
C LYS A 96 4.85 -10.48 -13.66
N GLN A 97 3.93 -11.46 -13.74
CA GLN A 97 3.35 -11.93 -14.99
C GLN A 97 2.10 -11.15 -15.40
N TYR A 98 1.29 -10.77 -14.42
CA TYR A 98 -0.04 -10.20 -14.63
C TYR A 98 -0.33 -9.00 -13.73
N ILE A 99 -1.12 -8.07 -14.26
CA ILE A 99 -1.92 -7.15 -13.44
C ILE A 99 -3.37 -7.59 -13.55
N GLY A 100 -4.02 -7.82 -12.41
CA GLY A 100 -5.43 -8.19 -12.31
C GLY A 100 -6.29 -7.03 -11.83
N ALA A 101 -7.38 -6.74 -12.53
CA ALA A 101 -8.30 -5.68 -12.15
C ALA A 101 -9.76 -6.12 -12.29
N VAL A 102 -10.63 -5.68 -11.39
CA VAL A 102 -12.06 -5.99 -11.44
C VAL A 102 -12.72 -5.19 -12.56
N ASP A 103 -13.52 -5.86 -13.39
CA ASP A 103 -14.33 -5.22 -14.41
C ASP A 103 -15.30 -4.20 -13.80
N ARG A 104 -15.60 -3.12 -14.52
CA ARG A 104 -16.52 -2.07 -14.08
C ARG A 104 -17.86 -2.62 -13.58
N ASN A 105 -18.38 -3.67 -14.19
CA ASN A 105 -19.69 -4.22 -13.86
C ASN A 105 -19.63 -5.36 -12.84
N LEU A 106 -18.43 -5.64 -12.30
CA LEU A 106 -18.14 -6.72 -11.34
C LEU A 106 -18.34 -8.12 -11.90
N PHE A 107 -18.51 -8.30 -13.21
CA PHE A 107 -18.78 -9.61 -13.80
C PHE A 107 -17.53 -10.45 -14.08
N GLY A 108 -16.35 -9.92 -13.74
CA GLY A 108 -15.11 -10.57 -14.08
C GLY A 108 -13.88 -9.76 -13.73
N PHE A 109 -12.75 -10.23 -14.24
CA PHE A 109 -11.44 -9.61 -14.06
C PHE A 109 -10.77 -9.40 -15.42
N TYR A 110 -10.29 -8.19 -15.64
CA TYR A 110 -9.32 -7.91 -16.69
C TYR A 110 -7.94 -8.37 -16.22
N ILE A 111 -7.28 -9.18 -17.04
CA ILE A 111 -5.93 -9.68 -16.82
C ILE A 111 -5.01 -9.06 -17.88
N PHE A 112 -4.15 -8.15 -17.45
CA PHE A 112 -3.15 -7.52 -18.30
C PHE A 112 -1.86 -8.35 -18.21
N ARG A 113 -1.33 -8.81 -19.34
CA ARG A 113 -0.02 -9.49 -19.37
C ARG A 113 1.11 -8.47 -19.35
N ASN A 114 2.08 -8.65 -18.46
CA ASN A 114 3.21 -7.73 -18.31
C ASN A 114 4.34 -7.98 -19.31
N GLN A 115 4.30 -9.09 -20.06
CA GLN A 115 5.32 -9.49 -21.05
C GLN A 115 4.72 -9.60 -22.46
N GLY A 116 5.46 -9.13 -23.48
CA GLY A 116 5.09 -9.17 -24.90
C GLY A 116 4.25 -7.95 -25.36
N ASN A 117 3.69 -8.01 -26.58
CA ASN A 117 2.67 -7.06 -27.05
C ASN A 117 1.39 -7.26 -26.22
N GLY A 118 1.40 -6.70 -25.00
CA GLY A 118 0.47 -6.97 -23.90
C GLY A 118 -0.99 -7.10 -24.32
N GLY A 119 -1.46 -8.34 -24.35
CA GLY A 119 -2.88 -8.64 -24.52
C GLY A 119 -3.63 -8.45 -23.20
N VAL A 120 -4.88 -7.99 -23.30
CA VAL A 120 -5.82 -7.97 -22.17
C VAL A 120 -6.75 -9.16 -22.30
N GLY A 121 -6.69 -10.08 -21.34
CA GLY A 121 -7.65 -11.17 -21.20
C GLY A 121 -8.83 -10.76 -20.32
N LEU A 122 -9.97 -11.43 -20.50
CA LEU A 122 -11.12 -11.34 -19.60
C LEU A 122 -11.42 -12.71 -19.00
N LEU A 123 -11.42 -12.75 -17.67
CA LEU A 123 -11.96 -13.85 -16.87
C LEU A 123 -13.42 -13.50 -16.53
N ASP A 124 -14.36 -14.13 -17.24
CA ASP A 124 -15.81 -13.85 -17.12
C ASP A 124 -16.45 -14.83 -16.13
N LEU A 125 -16.86 -14.34 -14.96
CA LEU A 125 -17.41 -15.17 -13.89
C LEU A 125 -18.71 -15.88 -14.30
N ASN A 126 -19.53 -15.26 -15.16
CA ASN A 126 -20.81 -15.85 -15.56
C ASN A 126 -20.64 -17.00 -16.57
N ARG A 127 -19.48 -17.07 -17.22
CA ARG A 127 -19.10 -18.21 -18.05
C ARG A 127 -18.47 -19.35 -17.24
N LEU A 128 -17.82 -19.00 -16.13
CA LEU A 128 -17.02 -19.91 -15.31
C LEU A 128 -17.83 -20.55 -14.17
N ILE A 129 -18.82 -19.82 -13.64
CA ILE A 129 -19.63 -20.27 -12.52
C ILE A 129 -21.09 -20.25 -12.96
N LYS A 130 -21.66 -21.43 -13.14
CA LYS A 130 -23.08 -21.59 -13.48
C LYS A 130 -23.94 -21.29 -12.24
N VAL A 131 -24.78 -20.26 -12.34
CA VAL A 131 -25.77 -19.90 -11.32
C VAL A 131 -27.17 -20.03 -11.93
N LEU A 132 -28.01 -20.90 -11.37
CA LEU A 132 -29.38 -21.10 -11.85
C LEU A 132 -30.19 -19.81 -11.71
N GLY A 133 -30.77 -19.34 -12.82
CA GLY A 133 -31.59 -18.13 -12.88
C GLY A 133 -30.85 -16.85 -12.46
N GLY A 134 -29.52 -16.87 -12.43
CA GLY A 134 -28.72 -15.88 -11.71
C GLY A 134 -27.44 -15.47 -12.41
N ARG A 135 -26.57 -14.82 -11.64
CA ARG A 135 -25.28 -14.30 -12.10
C ARG A 135 -24.23 -14.34 -11.00
N ALA A 136 -22.97 -14.49 -11.40
CA ALA A 136 -21.80 -14.37 -10.53
C ALA A 136 -21.21 -12.98 -10.64
N LYS A 137 -20.86 -12.38 -9.50
CA LYS A 137 -20.21 -11.07 -9.40
C LYS A 137 -19.04 -11.13 -8.43
N VAL A 138 -18.00 -10.35 -8.70
CA VAL A 138 -16.97 -10.04 -7.71
C VAL A 138 -17.66 -9.39 -6.50
N SER A 139 -17.43 -9.97 -5.32
CA SER A 139 -18.08 -9.53 -4.08
C SER A 139 -17.62 -8.14 -3.69
N SER A 140 -18.51 -7.15 -3.67
CA SER A 140 -18.21 -5.83 -3.09
C SER A 140 -18.25 -5.91 -1.57
N LEU A 141 -17.09 -5.72 -0.92
CA LEU A 141 -16.99 -5.66 0.53
C LEU A 141 -17.10 -4.21 1.01
N PRO A 142 -17.75 -3.96 2.16
CA PRO A 142 -17.58 -2.66 2.82
C PRO A 142 -16.09 -2.46 3.14
N ASN A 143 -15.58 -1.24 2.91
CA ASN A 143 -14.24 -0.75 3.29
C ASN A 143 -13.06 -0.91 2.31
N ARG A 144 -13.28 -1.05 0.98
CA ARG A 144 -12.18 -1.02 -0.02
C ARG A 144 -11.06 -2.05 0.24
N LEU A 145 -11.39 -3.14 0.93
CA LEU A 145 -10.44 -4.19 1.26
C LEU A 145 -10.20 -5.07 0.03
N LYS A 146 -9.03 -5.71 0.00
CA LYS A 146 -8.64 -6.52 -1.14
C LYS A 146 -9.39 -7.85 -1.08
N ASN A 147 -10.27 -8.08 -2.05
CA ASN A 147 -11.15 -9.25 -2.10
C ASN A 147 -10.72 -10.26 -3.18
N PHE A 148 -9.57 -10.05 -3.80
CA PHE A 148 -8.93 -10.98 -4.73
C PHE A 148 -7.43 -10.72 -4.79
N ASP A 149 -6.65 -11.75 -5.12
CA ASP A 149 -5.26 -11.56 -5.51
C ASP A 149 -4.80 -12.64 -6.49
N ILE A 150 -3.83 -12.29 -7.33
CA ILE A 150 -3.16 -13.22 -8.22
C ILE A 150 -1.87 -13.69 -7.54
N ASN A 151 -1.64 -14.99 -7.55
CA ASN A 151 -0.36 -15.59 -7.19
C ASN A 151 -0.07 -16.78 -8.11
N ASN A 152 1.19 -16.93 -8.55
CA ASN A 152 1.65 -18.06 -9.37
C ASN A 152 0.72 -18.44 -10.56
N GLY A 153 0.19 -17.43 -11.26
CA GLY A 153 -0.68 -17.65 -12.43
C GLY A 153 -2.10 -18.12 -12.11
N LYS A 154 -2.49 -18.11 -10.83
CA LYS A 154 -3.86 -18.34 -10.38
C LYS A 154 -4.41 -17.10 -9.71
N LEU A 155 -5.73 -16.95 -9.73
CA LEU A 155 -6.48 -15.88 -9.11
C LEU A 155 -7.37 -16.47 -8.02
N LEU A 156 -7.23 -16.01 -6.78
CA LEU A 156 -8.17 -16.29 -5.72
C LEU A 156 -9.10 -15.08 -5.55
N ALA A 157 -10.41 -15.29 -5.54
CA ALA A 157 -11.37 -14.18 -5.42
C ALA A 157 -12.64 -14.52 -4.64
N ALA A 158 -13.16 -13.51 -3.95
CA ALA A 158 -14.49 -13.49 -3.36
C ALA A 158 -15.57 -13.22 -4.43
N VAL A 159 -16.57 -14.10 -4.52
CA VAL A 159 -17.65 -14.03 -5.51
C VAL A 159 -19.02 -14.13 -4.83
N ASP A 160 -19.90 -13.20 -5.18
CA ASP A 160 -21.33 -13.22 -4.86
C ASP A 160 -22.10 -13.93 -6.00
N LEU A 161 -22.76 -15.02 -5.66
CA LEU A 161 -23.67 -15.77 -6.53
C LEU A 161 -25.09 -15.28 -6.24
N ILE A 162 -25.68 -14.62 -7.22
CA ILE A 162 -27.00 -13.98 -7.10
C ILE A 162 -27.96 -14.76 -7.99
N GLY A 163 -28.70 -15.70 -7.40
CA GLY A 163 -29.73 -16.50 -8.08
C GLY A 163 -30.98 -16.66 -7.22
N GLU A 164 -31.57 -17.86 -7.20
CA GLU A 164 -32.67 -18.19 -6.29
C GLU A 164 -32.27 -18.03 -4.82
N THR A 165 -31.00 -18.28 -4.51
CA THR A 165 -30.38 -17.96 -3.23
C THR A 165 -29.20 -17.01 -3.45
N PHE A 166 -28.90 -16.22 -2.42
CA PHE A 166 -27.66 -15.46 -2.34
C PHE A 166 -26.60 -16.31 -1.64
N GLU A 167 -25.48 -16.54 -2.30
CA GLU A 167 -24.32 -17.20 -1.71
C GLU A 167 -23.06 -16.37 -1.95
N ARG A 168 -22.24 -16.19 -0.91
CA ARG A 168 -20.88 -15.67 -1.04
C ARG A 168 -19.89 -16.80 -0.86
N ALA A 169 -19.01 -16.97 -1.83
CA ALA A 169 -18.00 -18.02 -1.81
C ALA A 169 -16.65 -17.50 -2.33
N ILE A 170 -15.59 -18.25 -2.02
CA ILE A 170 -14.25 -17.99 -2.54
C ILE A 170 -13.98 -19.01 -3.65
N TYR A 171 -13.44 -18.52 -4.77
CA TYR A 171 -13.08 -19.35 -5.91
C TYR A 171 -11.63 -19.11 -6.31
N LEU A 172 -10.95 -20.20 -6.68
CA LEU A 172 -9.63 -20.22 -7.26
C LEU A 172 -9.73 -20.53 -8.75
N PHE A 173 -9.15 -19.64 -9.55
CA PHE A 173 -9.18 -19.70 -11.01
C PHE A 173 -7.76 -19.82 -11.56
N ASP A 174 -7.56 -20.74 -12.48
CA ASP A 174 -6.33 -20.77 -13.28
C ASP A 174 -6.39 -19.74 -14.41
N ILE A 175 -5.49 -18.76 -14.44
CA ILE A 175 -5.61 -17.63 -15.37
C ILE A 175 -5.44 -18.08 -16.82
N GLU A 176 -4.45 -18.92 -17.10
CA GLU A 176 -4.16 -19.34 -18.48
C GLU A 176 -5.28 -20.21 -19.04
N ASN A 177 -5.91 -21.03 -18.20
CA ASN A 177 -7.04 -21.87 -18.63
C ASN A 177 -8.38 -21.12 -18.73
N ASN A 178 -8.55 -20.03 -17.98
CA ASN A 178 -9.85 -19.35 -17.82
C ASN A 178 -9.93 -17.96 -18.45
N THR A 179 -8.82 -17.44 -19.00
CA THR A 179 -8.86 -16.20 -19.80
C THR A 179 -9.23 -16.54 -21.25
N ASN A 180 -10.29 -15.91 -21.75
CA ASN A 180 -10.71 -16.11 -23.12
C ASN A 180 -9.69 -15.50 -24.10
N PHE A 181 -9.05 -16.34 -24.92
CA PHE A 181 -8.73 -15.96 -26.29
C PHE A 181 -9.79 -16.46 -27.28
N VAL A 182 -10.25 -17.73 -27.24
CA VAL A 182 -11.51 -18.28 -27.82
C VAL A 182 -11.71 -19.70 -27.26
N GLY A 183 -12.90 -20.06 -26.72
CA GLY A 183 -13.22 -21.47 -26.37
C GLY A 183 -14.30 -21.66 -25.29
N VAL A 184 -14.84 -22.89 -25.20
CA VAL A 184 -15.71 -23.35 -24.09
C VAL A 184 -14.79 -23.71 -22.92
N VAL A 185 -15.03 -23.12 -21.75
CA VAL A 185 -14.27 -23.45 -20.54
C VAL A 185 -14.74 -24.81 -20.03
N PRO A 186 -13.84 -25.80 -19.82
CA PRO A 186 -14.21 -27.05 -19.17
C PRO A 186 -14.72 -26.79 -17.75
N ASP A 187 -15.80 -27.47 -17.32
CA ASP A 187 -16.41 -27.32 -15.99
C ASP A 187 -15.44 -27.64 -14.81
N THR A 188 -14.22 -28.13 -15.08
CA THR A 188 -13.23 -28.60 -14.09
C THR A 188 -12.08 -27.61 -13.81
N THR A 189 -12.10 -26.38 -14.32
CA THR A 189 -10.96 -25.45 -14.21
C THR A 189 -11.05 -24.43 -13.07
N VAL A 190 -12.11 -24.49 -12.26
CA VAL A 190 -12.36 -23.57 -11.14
C VAL A 190 -12.60 -24.37 -9.87
N ILE A 191 -11.93 -23.98 -8.78
CA ILE A 191 -12.03 -24.66 -7.48
C ILE A 191 -12.80 -23.75 -6.53
N LYS A 192 -13.91 -24.24 -5.98
CA LYS A 192 -14.61 -23.57 -4.87
C LYS A 192 -13.88 -23.90 -3.58
N ILE A 193 -13.44 -22.87 -2.86
CA ILE A 193 -12.71 -23.04 -1.61
C ILE A 193 -13.69 -23.30 -0.48
N THR A 194 -13.40 -24.33 0.31
CA THR A 194 -14.10 -24.60 1.56
C THR A 194 -13.26 -24.03 2.71
N PRO A 195 -13.73 -22.98 3.39
CA PRO A 195 -13.05 -22.48 4.57
C PRO A 195 -12.91 -23.58 5.63
N PRO A 196 -11.87 -23.54 6.49
CA PRO A 196 -11.78 -24.45 7.62
C PRO A 196 -13.05 -24.38 8.50
N ALA A 197 -13.37 -25.48 9.15
CA ALA A 197 -14.43 -25.50 10.14
C ALA A 197 -14.05 -24.59 11.31
N VAL A 198 -14.94 -23.66 11.67
CA VAL A 198 -14.77 -22.83 12.87
C VAL A 198 -15.32 -23.63 14.05
N GLU A 199 -14.43 -24.16 14.90
CA GLU A 199 -14.84 -24.74 16.18
C GLU A 199 -15.53 -23.64 17.00
N ASN A 200 -16.81 -23.82 17.32
CA ASN A 200 -17.65 -22.92 18.14
C ASN A 200 -18.19 -21.62 17.50
N SER A 201 -18.46 -21.58 16.19
CA SER A 201 -19.24 -20.48 15.61
C SER A 201 -20.74 -20.60 15.89
N THR A 202 -21.27 -19.86 16.87
CA THR A 202 -22.71 -19.68 17.10
C THR A 202 -23.36 -18.65 16.18
N ILE A 203 -22.56 -17.97 15.36
CA ILE A 203 -23.03 -16.99 14.39
C ILE A 203 -23.14 -17.72 13.04
N GLU A 204 -24.35 -18.19 12.72
CA GLU A 204 -24.77 -18.46 11.34
C GLU A 204 -24.84 -17.12 10.59
N GLY A 205 -23.68 -16.52 10.35
CA GLY A 205 -23.51 -15.29 9.61
C GLY A 205 -22.80 -15.63 8.31
N LEU A 206 -23.25 -14.99 7.23
CA LEU A 206 -22.53 -14.96 5.96
C LEU A 206 -21.03 -14.79 6.25
N ASN A 207 -20.18 -15.69 5.76
CA ASN A 207 -18.73 -15.54 5.85
C ASN A 207 -18.34 -14.24 5.10
N ILE A 208 -18.35 -13.11 5.80
CA ILE A 208 -17.97 -11.82 5.25
C ILE A 208 -16.45 -11.86 5.16
N ILE A 209 -15.97 -12.12 3.94
CA ILE A 209 -14.56 -12.02 3.58
C ILE A 209 -14.11 -10.59 3.90
N GLN A 210 -12.98 -10.45 4.56
CA GLN A 210 -12.38 -9.18 4.92
C GLN A 210 -11.20 -8.89 4.00
N GLN A 211 -10.31 -9.86 3.78
CA GLN A 211 -9.07 -9.65 3.04
C GLN A 211 -8.64 -10.94 2.31
N ILE A 212 -8.07 -10.79 1.12
CA ILE A 212 -7.35 -11.83 0.37
C ILE A 212 -6.05 -11.21 -0.15
N ASP A 213 -4.91 -11.77 0.25
CA ASP A 213 -3.59 -11.36 -0.22
C ASP A 213 -2.75 -12.57 -0.62
N ALA A 214 -1.99 -12.45 -1.71
CA ALA A 214 -0.96 -13.40 -2.09
C ALA A 214 0.12 -13.45 -1.01
N PHE A 215 0.50 -14.66 -0.58
CA PHE A 215 1.51 -14.91 0.44
C PHE A 215 2.27 -16.17 0.10
N GLN A 216 3.60 -16.06 0.04
CA GLN A 216 4.47 -17.16 -0.40
C GLN A 216 3.95 -17.76 -1.74
N ASP A 217 3.63 -19.05 -1.77
CA ASP A 217 3.10 -19.73 -2.94
C ASP A 217 1.57 -19.73 -3.05
N GLY A 218 0.85 -19.33 -1.99
CA GLY A 218 -0.62 -19.31 -1.91
C GLY A 218 -1.21 -17.96 -1.52
N TRP A 219 -2.24 -17.97 -0.66
CA TRP A 219 -2.95 -16.76 -0.23
C TRP A 219 -3.31 -16.81 1.25
N LEU A 220 -3.20 -15.66 1.93
CA LEU A 220 -3.83 -15.44 3.22
C LEU A 220 -5.24 -14.88 2.99
N VAL A 221 -6.21 -15.50 3.64
CA VAL A 221 -7.61 -15.10 3.62
C VAL A 221 -8.07 -14.80 5.03
N SER A 222 -8.74 -13.67 5.19
CA SER A 222 -9.43 -13.30 6.43
C SER A 222 -10.91 -13.18 6.19
N THR A 223 -11.69 -13.67 7.14
CA THR A 223 -13.13 -13.42 7.28
C THR A 223 -13.39 -12.78 8.64
N ILE A 224 -14.63 -12.41 8.92
CA ILE A 224 -15.01 -11.89 10.25
C ILE A 224 -14.73 -12.84 11.42
N ASN A 225 -14.61 -14.15 11.17
CA ASN A 225 -14.55 -15.16 12.24
C ASN A 225 -13.29 -16.03 12.20
N GLN A 226 -12.50 -15.99 11.12
CA GLN A 226 -11.34 -16.85 10.95
C GLN A 226 -10.35 -16.28 9.95
N ASN A 227 -9.08 -16.62 10.15
CA ASN A 227 -8.01 -16.43 9.17
C ASN A 227 -7.51 -17.81 8.73
N PHE A 228 -7.21 -17.96 7.44
CA PHE A 228 -6.68 -19.20 6.89
C PHE A 228 -5.81 -18.96 5.67
N PHE A 229 -4.83 -19.82 5.48
CA PHE A 229 -4.05 -19.93 4.25
C PHE A 229 -4.79 -20.82 3.25
N VAL A 230 -4.71 -20.47 1.96
CA VAL A 230 -5.18 -21.27 0.83
C VAL A 230 -3.97 -21.59 -0.04
N ASP A 231 -3.71 -22.88 -0.27
CA ASP A 231 -2.62 -23.33 -1.14
C ASP A 231 -3.03 -23.31 -2.64
N PRO A 232 -2.08 -23.52 -3.59
CA PRO A 232 -2.36 -23.56 -5.02
C PRO A 232 -3.35 -24.64 -5.49
N ASP A 233 -3.58 -25.67 -4.66
CA ASP A 233 -4.50 -26.78 -4.93
C ASP A 233 -5.89 -26.54 -4.29
N GLY A 234 -6.03 -25.46 -3.51
CA GLY A 234 -7.27 -25.07 -2.85
C GLY A 234 -7.47 -25.66 -1.46
N ASN A 235 -6.46 -26.32 -0.88
CA ASN A 235 -6.52 -26.77 0.52
C ASN A 235 -6.40 -25.57 1.46
N THR A 236 -7.03 -25.68 2.63
CA THR A 236 -7.08 -24.60 3.61
C THR A 236 -6.45 -24.99 4.94
N THR A 237 -5.64 -24.09 5.51
CA THR A 237 -5.01 -24.27 6.82
C THR A 237 -5.31 -23.05 7.69
N PRO A 238 -5.94 -23.20 8.87
CA PRO A 238 -6.22 -22.06 9.74
C PRO A 238 -4.94 -21.50 10.34
N PHE A 239 -4.93 -20.19 10.60
CA PHE A 239 -3.92 -19.55 11.44
C PHE A 239 -4.59 -18.54 12.38
N GLU A 240 -4.00 -18.35 13.56
CA GLU A 240 -4.61 -17.51 14.59
C GLU A 240 -3.88 -16.17 14.71
N LEU A 241 -4.67 -15.11 14.83
CA LEU A 241 -4.21 -13.81 15.29
C LEU A 241 -5.10 -13.43 16.46
N LYS A 242 -4.50 -13.15 17.61
CA LYS A 242 -5.21 -12.72 18.81
C LYS A 242 -4.78 -11.32 19.21
N ASP A 243 -5.75 -10.46 19.49
CA ASP A 243 -5.45 -9.15 20.07
C ASP A 243 -4.91 -9.28 21.50
N ALA A 244 -4.53 -8.16 22.11
CA ALA A 244 -4.02 -8.11 23.48
C ALA A 244 -4.98 -8.71 24.53
N ASN A 245 -6.27 -8.79 24.22
CA ASN A 245 -7.30 -9.36 25.10
C ASN A 245 -7.56 -10.85 24.81
N GLY A 246 -6.82 -11.46 23.88
CA GLY A 246 -7.00 -12.85 23.46
C GLY A 246 -8.14 -13.07 22.46
N ASN A 247 -8.77 -12.02 21.93
CA ASN A 247 -9.87 -12.13 20.97
C ASN A 247 -9.35 -12.31 19.54
N PHE A 248 -10.13 -12.97 18.68
CA PHE A 248 -9.84 -13.08 17.25
C PHE A 248 -9.60 -11.70 16.61
N ALA A 249 -8.50 -11.59 15.88
CA ALA A 249 -8.16 -10.40 15.12
C ALA A 249 -8.10 -10.75 13.62
N PRO A 250 -8.97 -10.16 12.77
CA PRO A 250 -8.91 -10.42 11.34
C PRO A 250 -7.61 -9.87 10.74
N TYR A 251 -6.99 -10.62 9.84
CA TYR A 251 -5.83 -10.22 9.06
C TYR A 251 -6.19 -9.12 8.03
N TYR A 252 -5.36 -8.08 7.90
CA TYR A 252 -5.58 -6.92 7.00
C TYR A 252 -4.39 -6.59 6.07
N GLY A 253 -3.24 -7.25 6.20
CA GLY A 253 -2.09 -6.98 5.35
C GLY A 253 -0.79 -7.51 5.95
N HIS A 254 0.25 -7.62 5.12
CA HIS A 254 1.59 -8.00 5.57
C HIS A 254 2.70 -7.36 4.74
N VAL A 255 3.92 -7.43 5.25
CA VAL A 255 5.15 -7.11 4.52
C VAL A 255 6.30 -7.96 5.05
N PHE A 256 7.30 -8.23 4.20
CA PHE A 256 8.58 -8.76 4.64
C PHE A 256 9.59 -7.64 4.82
N THR A 257 10.31 -7.67 5.93
CA THR A 257 11.50 -6.85 6.16
C THR A 257 12.67 -7.32 5.29
N SER A 258 13.71 -6.49 5.16
CA SER A 258 14.92 -6.85 4.43
C SER A 258 15.66 -8.04 5.03
N ASP A 259 15.54 -8.26 6.35
CA ASP A 259 16.09 -9.40 7.07
C ASP A 259 15.13 -10.61 7.12
N ARG A 260 14.05 -10.58 6.32
CA ARG A 260 13.08 -11.66 6.11
C ARG A 260 12.12 -11.96 7.27
N ARG A 261 12.08 -11.12 8.30
CA ARG A 261 10.97 -11.14 9.28
C ARG A 261 9.66 -10.78 8.59
N LEU A 262 8.57 -11.42 9.01
CA LEU A 262 7.24 -11.14 8.51
C LEU A 262 6.52 -10.19 9.47
N LEU A 263 6.00 -9.08 8.95
CA LEU A 263 5.11 -8.19 9.68
C LEU A 263 3.69 -8.37 9.17
N VAL A 264 2.76 -8.61 10.09
CA VAL A 264 1.34 -8.77 9.80
C VAL A 264 0.55 -7.71 10.54
N LYS A 265 -0.35 -7.01 9.87
CA LYS A 265 -1.31 -6.12 10.51
C LYS A 265 -2.72 -6.67 10.53
N THR A 266 -3.45 -6.25 11.54
CA THR A 266 -4.90 -6.30 11.63
C THR A 266 -5.45 -4.88 11.60
N PHE A 267 -6.74 -4.70 11.88
CA PHE A 267 -7.33 -3.37 12.00
C PHE A 267 -6.63 -2.48 13.04
N ARG A 268 -6.04 -3.05 14.09
CA ARG A 268 -5.44 -2.30 15.20
C ARG A 268 -4.13 -2.86 15.70
N ASN A 269 -3.67 -4.01 15.21
CA ASN A 269 -2.51 -4.67 15.79
C ASN A 269 -1.44 -4.84 14.72
N LEU A 270 -0.18 -4.78 15.14
CA LEU A 270 0.98 -5.19 14.38
C LEU A 270 1.62 -6.39 15.06
N PHE A 271 1.80 -7.46 14.29
CA PHE A 271 2.46 -8.70 14.69
C PHE A 271 3.79 -8.81 13.95
N ILE A 272 4.79 -9.40 14.60
CA ILE A 272 6.08 -9.74 14.01
C ILE A 272 6.28 -11.24 14.13
N SER A 273 6.69 -11.88 13.04
CA SER A 273 7.28 -13.21 13.03
C SER A 273 8.78 -13.11 12.79
N PRO A 274 9.61 -13.56 13.73
CA PRO A 274 11.06 -13.61 13.56
C PRO A 274 11.51 -14.56 12.44
N SER A 275 10.82 -15.69 12.25
CA SER A 275 11.19 -16.67 11.21
C SER A 275 10.68 -16.32 9.80
N GLY A 276 9.74 -15.38 9.71
CA GLY A 276 9.01 -15.09 8.47
C GLY A 276 7.81 -16.01 8.22
N SER A 277 7.43 -16.86 9.19
CA SER A 277 6.25 -17.73 9.14
C SER A 277 4.99 -17.08 9.73
N ILE A 278 3.81 -17.56 9.34
CA ILE A 278 2.56 -17.20 10.01
C ILE A 278 2.36 -17.95 11.34
N ASP A 279 3.19 -18.97 11.62
CA ASP A 279 3.04 -19.85 12.78
C ASP A 279 3.64 -19.28 14.07
N ASP A 280 4.56 -18.31 13.95
CA ASP A 280 5.30 -17.70 15.07
C ASP A 280 5.06 -16.17 15.16
N LEU A 281 3.84 -15.74 14.82
CA LEU A 281 3.44 -14.34 14.91
C LEU A 281 3.23 -13.91 16.36
N GLU A 282 3.96 -12.89 16.78
CA GLU A 282 3.87 -12.28 18.11
C GLU A 282 3.28 -10.86 18.00
N LEU A 283 2.29 -10.54 18.83
CA LEU A 283 1.75 -9.18 18.93
C LEU A 283 2.83 -8.24 19.45
N ARG A 284 3.04 -7.10 18.77
CA ARG A 284 4.04 -6.09 19.17
C ARG A 284 3.43 -4.77 19.53
N VAL A 285 2.47 -4.32 18.73
CA VAL A 285 1.89 -2.98 18.88
C VAL A 285 0.39 -3.06 18.67
N THR A 286 -0.37 -2.41 19.54
CA THR A 286 -1.80 -2.12 19.37
C THR A 286 -1.99 -0.63 19.19
N PHE A 287 -2.81 -0.26 18.21
CA PHE A 287 -3.20 1.09 17.84
C PHE A 287 -4.69 1.28 18.14
N ASN A 288 -5.12 2.52 18.32
CA ASN A 288 -6.53 2.86 18.54
C ASN A 288 -7.36 2.87 17.23
N SER A 289 -6.71 2.81 16.07
CA SER A 289 -7.30 3.01 14.75
C SER A 289 -6.57 2.22 13.66
N LEU A 290 -7.13 2.20 12.45
CA LEU A 290 -6.55 1.53 11.29
C LEU A 290 -5.24 2.21 10.87
N ILE A 291 -4.16 1.44 10.95
CA ILE A 291 -2.84 1.85 10.50
C ILE A 291 -2.50 1.27 9.14
N GLU A 292 -1.83 2.09 8.36
CA GLU A 292 -1.04 1.68 7.21
C GLU A 292 0.44 1.91 7.56
N PHE A 293 1.32 1.13 6.94
CA PHE A 293 2.75 1.21 7.23
C PHE A 293 3.61 1.07 5.99
N PHE A 294 4.83 1.57 6.10
CA PHE A 294 5.90 1.42 5.13
C PHE A 294 7.17 1.09 5.89
N ILE A 295 7.87 0.04 5.46
CA ILE A 295 9.09 -0.43 6.10
C ILE A 295 10.23 -0.32 5.13
N HIS A 296 11.34 0.24 5.61
CA HIS A 296 12.60 0.20 4.91
C HIS A 296 13.72 -0.10 5.90
N GLU A 297 14.40 -1.23 5.70
CA GLU A 297 15.43 -1.71 6.63
C GLU A 297 14.85 -1.88 8.03
N ASP A 298 15.37 -1.18 9.01
CA ASP A 298 14.94 -1.15 10.42
C ASP A 298 14.03 0.04 10.76
N ARG A 299 13.52 0.74 9.73
CA ARG A 299 12.70 1.94 9.91
C ARG A 299 11.26 1.68 9.52
N LEU A 300 10.35 2.10 10.39
CA LEU A 300 8.90 1.95 10.22
C LEU A 300 8.26 3.33 10.11
N ALA A 301 7.69 3.63 8.96
CA ALA A 301 6.74 4.74 8.82
C ALA A 301 5.31 4.22 8.97
N ILE A 302 4.48 4.94 9.73
CA ILE A 302 3.06 4.68 9.92
C ILE A 302 2.24 5.91 9.54
N TRP A 303 1.02 5.66 9.06
CA TRP A 303 0.00 6.70 8.92
C TRP A 303 -1.38 6.12 9.18
N LEU A 304 -2.32 6.99 9.57
CA LEU A 304 -3.71 6.60 9.68
C LEU A 304 -4.38 6.83 8.33
N SER A 305 -5.12 5.84 7.85
CA SER A 305 -5.87 5.99 6.60
C SER A 305 -6.84 7.18 6.69
N GLY A 306 -6.67 8.16 5.81
CA GLY A 306 -7.47 9.39 5.80
C GLY A 306 -6.97 10.52 6.72
N SER A 307 -5.89 10.33 7.48
CA SER A 307 -5.24 11.42 8.20
C SER A 307 -4.19 12.11 7.34
N SER A 308 -3.84 13.34 7.71
CA SER A 308 -2.72 14.08 7.13
C SER A 308 -1.37 13.76 7.80
N ILE A 309 -1.34 12.76 8.70
CA ILE A 309 -0.19 12.53 9.58
C ILE A 309 0.61 11.33 9.09
N LEU A 310 1.87 11.57 8.77
CA LEU A 310 2.89 10.56 8.52
C LEU A 310 3.94 10.63 9.63
N SER A 311 4.22 9.49 10.27
CA SER A 311 5.19 9.42 11.36
C SER A 311 6.14 8.25 11.16
N GLU A 312 7.35 8.38 11.67
CA GLU A 312 8.26 7.27 11.93
C GLU A 312 8.06 6.75 13.35
N VAL A 313 8.15 5.44 13.51
CA VAL A 313 8.29 4.75 14.79
C VAL A 313 9.73 4.25 14.88
N GLU A 314 10.53 4.94 15.69
CA GLU A 314 11.91 4.56 15.97
C GLU A 314 11.93 3.40 16.97
N ASN A 315 12.86 2.46 16.78
CA ASN A 315 13.03 1.26 17.62
C ASN A 315 11.77 0.39 17.70
N PHE A 316 11.00 0.28 16.62
CA PHE A 316 9.74 -0.44 16.61
C PHE A 316 9.88 -1.95 16.91
N ASP A 317 11.08 -2.50 16.77
CA ASP A 317 11.44 -3.88 17.04
C ASP A 317 12.13 -4.10 18.41
N SER A 318 12.24 -3.04 19.22
CA SER A 318 12.73 -3.12 20.60
C SER A 318 11.75 -3.89 21.48
N LEU A 319 12.28 -4.72 22.39
CA LEU A 319 11.52 -5.35 23.47
C LEU A 319 11.30 -4.41 24.67
N ASP A 320 11.92 -3.24 24.65
CA ASP A 320 11.79 -2.21 25.69
C ASP A 320 10.89 -1.06 25.18
N PRO A 321 9.63 -0.98 25.67
CA PRO A 321 8.69 0.08 25.34
C PRO A 321 9.20 1.51 25.60
N GLU A 322 10.15 1.70 26.53
CA GLU A 322 10.68 3.02 26.86
C GLU A 322 11.60 3.59 25.76
N LEU A 323 12.10 2.74 24.86
CA LEU A 323 12.97 3.14 23.75
C LEU A 323 12.20 3.61 22.50
N PHE A 324 10.89 3.45 22.49
CA PHE A 324 10.05 3.81 21.34
C PHE A 324 9.90 5.32 21.26
N LYS A 325 10.15 5.86 20.07
CA LYS A 325 9.91 7.28 19.78
C LYS A 325 9.09 7.41 18.52
N ILE A 326 8.14 8.35 18.54
CA ILE A 326 7.37 8.71 17.35
C ILE A 326 7.81 10.09 16.89
N ARG A 327 8.20 10.18 15.62
CA ARG A 327 8.69 11.40 15.00
C ARG A 327 7.87 11.70 13.76
N LEU A 328 7.38 12.92 13.62
CA LEU A 328 6.62 13.31 12.42
C LEU A 328 7.56 13.50 11.24
N LEU A 329 7.17 12.92 10.10
CA LEU A 329 7.94 13.01 8.87
C LEU A 329 7.45 14.18 8.02
N ASN A 330 8.39 14.84 7.33
CA ASN A 330 8.09 15.92 6.41
C ASN A 330 7.29 15.39 5.21
N SER A 331 6.03 15.82 5.17
CA SER A 331 5.00 15.42 4.22
C SER A 331 4.68 16.50 3.16
N GLU A 332 5.45 17.58 3.09
CA GLU A 332 5.20 18.67 2.14
C GLU A 332 5.15 18.20 0.69
N GLY A 333 4.27 18.81 -0.12
CA GLY A 333 4.12 18.51 -1.55
C GLY A 333 3.06 17.45 -1.89
N ILE A 334 2.49 16.79 -0.89
CA ILE A 334 1.45 15.76 -1.06
C ILE A 334 0.37 15.89 0.03
N ASN A 335 -0.88 15.59 -0.31
CA ASN A 335 -1.96 15.48 0.67
C ASN A 335 -2.05 14.03 1.20
N PHE A 336 -1.50 13.78 2.38
CA PHE A 336 -1.47 12.44 2.98
C PHE A 336 -2.84 11.85 3.33
N SER A 337 -3.88 12.67 3.49
CA SER A 337 -5.25 12.15 3.67
C SER A 337 -5.75 11.35 2.45
N GLN A 338 -5.03 11.43 1.34
CA GLN A 338 -5.32 10.76 0.08
C GLN A 338 -4.29 9.70 -0.29
N LEU A 339 -3.38 9.36 0.63
CA LEU A 339 -2.36 8.34 0.46
C LEU A 339 -2.98 6.93 0.54
N PHE A 340 -2.62 6.08 -0.42
CA PHE A 340 -3.04 4.69 -0.45
C PHE A 340 -1.89 3.71 -0.20
N ALA A 341 -0.69 4.01 -0.68
CA ALA A 341 0.48 3.14 -0.53
C ALA A 341 1.80 3.92 -0.67
N LEU A 342 2.85 3.43 -0.02
CA LEU A 342 4.23 3.89 -0.15
C LEU A 342 5.14 2.73 -0.57
N GLN A 343 6.14 3.00 -1.40
CA GLN A 343 7.11 1.98 -1.83
C GLN A 343 8.47 2.58 -2.17
N LYS A 344 9.56 1.95 -1.70
CA LYS A 344 10.93 2.28 -2.13
C LYS A 344 11.20 1.73 -3.53
N PHE A 345 11.72 2.55 -4.44
CA PHE A 345 12.21 2.14 -5.75
C PHE A 345 13.29 3.11 -6.25
N GLN A 346 14.41 2.60 -6.79
CA GLN A 346 15.51 3.40 -7.37
C GLN A 346 15.97 4.59 -6.49
N GLY A 347 16.17 4.35 -5.19
CA GLY A 347 16.63 5.39 -4.26
C GLY A 347 15.58 6.44 -3.89
N LYS A 348 14.32 6.25 -4.29
CA LYS A 348 13.20 7.15 -3.98
C LYS A 348 12.08 6.41 -3.26
N VAL A 349 11.29 7.16 -2.49
CA VAL A 349 9.99 6.71 -1.99
C VAL A 349 8.92 7.20 -2.95
N PHE A 350 8.12 6.27 -3.44
CA PHE A 350 6.93 6.54 -4.25
C PHE A 350 5.70 6.51 -3.38
N ALA A 351 4.79 7.46 -3.61
CA ALA A 351 3.53 7.60 -2.92
C ALA A 351 2.36 7.53 -3.91
N ALA A 352 1.51 6.52 -3.75
CA ALA A 352 0.31 6.32 -4.54
C ALA A 352 -0.88 7.04 -3.89
N THR A 353 -1.55 7.91 -4.64
CA THR A 353 -2.65 8.74 -4.14
C THR A 353 -3.82 8.82 -5.12
N ASN A 354 -4.92 9.44 -4.70
CA ASN A 354 -6.00 9.78 -5.62
C ASN A 354 -5.64 10.91 -6.62
N GLN A 355 -4.53 11.64 -6.41
CA GLN A 355 -4.04 12.73 -7.27
C GLN A 355 -2.88 12.32 -8.19
N GLY A 356 -2.39 11.10 -8.05
CA GLY A 356 -1.30 10.58 -8.86
C GLY A 356 -0.27 9.83 -8.06
N LEU A 357 0.84 9.58 -8.73
CA LEU A 357 2.05 9.09 -8.12
C LEU A 357 2.94 10.30 -7.77
N PHE A 358 3.46 10.32 -6.56
CA PHE A 358 4.42 11.31 -6.09
C PHE A 358 5.71 10.60 -5.70
N THR A 359 6.80 11.34 -5.68
CA THR A 359 8.11 10.81 -5.32
C THR A 359 8.90 11.79 -4.49
N LYS A 360 9.75 11.28 -3.61
CA LYS A 360 10.71 12.02 -2.80
C LYS A 360 11.96 11.15 -2.65
N ASN A 361 13.16 11.73 -2.58
CA ASN A 361 14.36 10.94 -2.34
C ASN A 361 14.25 10.18 -1.01
N LEU A 362 14.83 8.99 -0.98
CA LEU A 362 14.72 8.12 0.19
C LEU A 362 15.41 8.70 1.43
N GLU A 363 16.54 9.37 1.26
CA GLU A 363 17.26 9.98 2.37
C GLU A 363 16.42 11.09 3.01
N SER A 364 15.85 12.00 2.20
CA SER A 364 15.04 13.12 2.67
C SER A 364 13.62 12.73 3.10
N PHE A 365 13.11 11.55 2.69
CA PHE A 365 11.82 11.03 3.14
C PHE A 365 11.75 10.96 4.67
N TRP A 366 12.88 10.70 5.31
CA TRP A 366 13.00 10.54 6.75
C TRP A 366 13.27 11.85 7.52
N ASP A 367 13.27 12.99 6.84
CA ASP A 367 13.43 14.29 7.48
C ASP A 367 12.24 14.62 8.38
N SER A 368 12.51 15.24 9.53
CA SER A 368 11.46 15.65 10.46
C SER A 368 10.59 16.76 9.85
N ALA A 369 9.30 16.77 10.19
CA ALA A 369 8.43 17.91 9.93
C ALA A 369 8.90 19.16 10.72
N PRO A 370 8.72 20.38 10.20
CA PRO A 370 9.05 21.62 10.91
C PRO A 370 8.32 21.75 12.27
N GLU A 371 8.99 22.32 13.28
CA GLU A 371 8.57 22.32 14.70
C GLU A 371 7.19 22.95 15.02
N ASN A 372 6.60 23.75 14.12
CA ASN A 372 5.38 24.50 14.43
C ASN A 372 4.08 23.68 14.31
N ASP A 373 4.08 22.53 13.65
CA ASP A 373 2.92 21.64 13.50
C ASP A 373 3.05 20.30 14.28
N SER A 374 4.15 20.11 15.02
CA SER A 374 4.64 18.78 15.37
C SER A 374 4.28 18.24 16.75
N ALA A 375 4.12 19.09 17.78
CA ALA A 375 3.95 18.59 19.15
C ALA A 375 2.56 17.99 19.43
N LEU A 376 1.49 18.67 18.98
CA LEU A 376 0.10 18.28 19.28
C LEU A 376 -0.38 17.05 18.49
N SER A 377 0.14 16.83 17.29
CA SER A 377 -0.26 15.73 16.40
C SER A 377 0.46 14.42 16.73
N ALA A 378 1.70 14.49 17.23
CA ALA A 378 2.44 13.32 17.72
C ALA A 378 1.85 12.79 19.04
N GLU A 379 1.48 13.66 19.99
CA GLU A 379 0.80 13.26 21.23
C GLU A 379 -0.56 12.59 20.97
N GLN A 380 -1.32 13.04 19.97
CA GLN A 380 -2.59 12.42 19.59
C GLN A 380 -2.42 11.00 19.02
N LEU A 381 -1.35 10.75 18.26
CA LEU A 381 -0.98 9.41 17.82
C LEU A 381 -0.53 8.53 18.99
N LEU A 382 0.35 9.05 19.85
CA LEU A 382 0.93 8.34 20.98
C LEU A 382 -0.11 7.91 22.02
N ASN A 383 -1.13 8.73 22.30
CA ASN A 383 -2.20 8.43 23.25
C ASN A 383 -3.06 7.20 22.87
N GLY A 384 -2.85 6.64 21.67
CA GLY A 384 -3.56 5.48 21.15
C GLY A 384 -2.71 4.24 20.94
N ILE A 385 -1.42 4.25 21.29
CA ILE A 385 -0.49 3.17 20.97
C ILE A 385 -0.06 2.45 22.24
N VAL A 386 -0.20 1.12 22.25
CA VAL A 386 0.19 0.22 23.33
C VAL A 386 1.21 -0.79 22.79
N PHE A 387 2.37 -0.87 23.42
CA PHE A 387 3.43 -1.83 23.08
C PHE A 387 3.34 -3.06 23.98
N HIS A 388 3.66 -4.24 23.45
CA HIS A 388 3.51 -5.54 24.11
C HIS A 388 4.82 -6.32 24.19
#